data_AF-A0A813JFK1-F1
#
_entry.id   AF-A0A813JFK1-F1
#
_cell.length_a   1.000
_cell.length_b   1.000
_cell.length_c   1.000
_cell.angle_alpha   90.00
_cell.angle_beta   90.00
_cell.angle_gamma   90.00
#
_symmetry.space_group_name_H-M   'P 1'
#
loop_
_entity.id
_entity.type
_entity.pdbx_description
1 polymer ?
#
loop_
_entity_poly.entity_id
_entity_poly.type
_entity_poly.pdbx_seq_one_letter_code
_entity_poly.pdbx_strand_id
1 'polypeptide(L)'
;MLAVFSRMPVSNRTGVKQSTSGFFRLAIGSTKMSTLILIQLLENGLVVKRHAANVVLEMDGSSHACARQDMLALAGNQSRYLRLDQKGCDRSKYLNTFRARMRAEIAAGRIEDSIALRQEQAELLHQHALLNANARNCLLRSDIRALLKSGAVLGSARNFRGRRAQ
;
A
#
# COMPACT_ATOMS: atom_id res chain seq x y z
N MET A 1 28.25 -29.36 -25.86
CA MET A 1 26.89 -29.00 -25.43
C MET A 1 26.93 -27.61 -24.82
N LEU A 2 26.57 -26.59 -25.59
CA LEU A 2 26.45 -25.21 -25.13
C LEU A 2 24.96 -24.82 -25.21
N ALA A 3 24.36 -24.51 -24.07
CA ALA A 3 22.98 -24.06 -23.99
C ALA A 3 22.90 -22.59 -24.43
N VAL A 4 22.24 -22.36 -25.56
CA VAL A 4 21.90 -21.06 -26.10
C VAL A 4 20.83 -20.43 -25.21
N PHE A 5 21.21 -19.40 -24.43
CA PHE A 5 20.25 -18.54 -23.74
C PHE A 5 19.53 -17.65 -24.77
N SER A 6 18.32 -18.06 -25.12
CA SER A 6 17.38 -17.24 -25.90
C SER A 6 17.02 -15.98 -25.10
N ARG A 7 17.51 -14.83 -25.57
CA ARG A 7 17.13 -13.50 -25.07
C ARG A 7 15.66 -13.25 -25.41
N MET A 8 14.79 -13.21 -24.40
CA MET A 8 13.44 -12.72 -24.56
C MET A 8 13.42 -11.20 -24.84
N PRO A 9 12.53 -10.70 -25.72
CA PRO A 9 12.43 -9.28 -26.02
C PRO A 9 11.83 -8.52 -24.83
N VAL A 10 12.57 -7.52 -24.34
CA VAL A 10 12.08 -6.56 -23.35
C VAL A 10 11.08 -5.63 -24.05
N SER A 11 9.79 -5.85 -23.77
CA SER A 11 8.72 -4.99 -24.27
C SER A 11 8.76 -3.63 -23.57
N ASN A 12 9.32 -2.61 -24.24
CA ASN A 12 9.23 -1.21 -23.82
C ASN A 12 7.82 -0.68 -24.10
N ARG A 13 6.89 -0.87 -23.15
CA ARG A 13 5.58 -0.20 -23.17
C ARG A 13 5.48 0.81 -22.04
N THR A 14 5.73 2.08 -22.34
CA THR A 14 5.30 3.21 -21.51
C THR A 14 3.83 3.47 -21.81
N GLY A 15 2.95 3.18 -20.85
CA GLY A 15 1.51 3.44 -20.98
C GLY A 15 1.04 4.35 -19.85
N VAL A 16 0.64 5.58 -20.18
CA VAL A 16 -0.09 6.44 -19.24
C VAL A 16 -1.56 6.01 -19.28
N LYS A 17 -2.06 5.39 -18.21
CA LYS A 17 -3.48 5.07 -18.09
C LYS A 17 -4.11 6.05 -17.10
N GLN A 18 -5.02 6.89 -17.59
CA GLN A 18 -5.83 7.72 -16.71
C GLN A 18 -6.79 6.82 -15.92
N SER A 19 -6.74 6.93 -14.59
CA SER A 19 -7.68 6.26 -13.69
C SER A 19 -8.92 7.13 -13.55
N THR A 20 -10.10 6.50 -13.47
CA THR A 20 -11.40 7.18 -13.32
C THR A 20 -11.58 7.90 -11.97
N SER A 21 -10.72 7.59 -10.99
CA SER A 21 -10.51 8.43 -9.80
C SER A 21 -9.44 9.46 -10.15
N GLY A 22 -9.67 10.77 -10.03
CA GLY A 22 -8.80 11.91 -10.45
C GLY A 22 -7.34 11.92 -9.96
N PHE A 23 -6.63 10.83 -10.17
CA PHE A 23 -5.28 10.49 -9.79
C PHE A 23 -4.62 9.92 -11.03
N PHE A 24 -3.51 10.52 -11.44
CA PHE A 24 -2.72 10.03 -12.55
C PHE A 24 -1.91 8.81 -12.10
N ARG A 25 -2.07 7.68 -12.79
CA ARG A 25 -1.28 6.47 -12.56
C ARG A 25 -0.28 6.29 -13.69
N LEU A 26 0.99 6.56 -13.39
CA LEU A 26 2.10 6.27 -14.30
C LEU A 26 2.62 4.86 -14.04
N ALA A 27 2.63 4.00 -15.06
CA ALA A 27 3.20 2.66 -14.99
C ALA A 27 4.44 2.59 -15.90
N ILE A 28 5.60 2.37 -15.30
CA ILE A 28 6.90 2.30 -15.99
C ILE A 28 7.44 0.88 -15.83
N GLY A 29 7.63 0.19 -16.95
CA GLY A 29 8.14 -1.19 -16.97
C GLY A 29 9.67 -1.31 -17.07
N SER A 30 10.38 -0.19 -17.27
CA SER A 30 11.84 -0.17 -17.46
C SER A 30 12.55 0.47 -16.28
N THR A 31 13.45 -0.28 -15.63
CA THR A 31 14.23 0.19 -14.46
C THR A 31 15.00 1.46 -14.76
N LYS A 32 15.64 1.56 -15.95
CA LYS A 32 16.40 2.76 -16.36
C LYS A 32 15.52 4.00 -16.44
N MET A 33 14.31 3.86 -16.98
CA MET A 33 13.36 4.97 -17.08
C MET A 33 12.80 5.38 -15.72
N SER A 34 12.58 4.41 -14.82
CA SER A 34 12.16 4.68 -13.44
C SER A 34 13.20 5.49 -12.68
N THR A 35 14.49 5.20 -12.86
CA THR A 35 15.60 5.96 -12.26
C THR A 35 15.62 7.41 -12.75
N LEU A 36 15.50 7.64 -14.06
CA LEU A 36 15.48 8.98 -14.64
C LEU A 36 14.30 9.81 -14.13
N ILE A 37 13.11 9.21 -14.05
CA ILE A 37 11.92 9.88 -13.54
C ILE A 37 12.08 10.19 -12.04
N LEU A 38 12.70 9.30 -11.27
CA LEU A 38 12.97 9.53 -9.85
C LEU A 38 13.94 10.70 -9.63
N ILE A 39 14.98 10.82 -10.46
CA ILE A 39 15.91 11.96 -10.47
C ILE A 39 15.14 13.26 -10.77
N GLN A 40 14.33 13.27 -11.83
CA GLN A 40 13.52 14.45 -12.17
C GLN A 40 12.56 14.83 -11.05
N LEU A 41 11.92 13.86 -10.38
CA LEU A 41 11.05 14.14 -9.24
C LEU A 41 11.81 14.73 -8.05
N LEU A 42 13.04 14.25 -7.79
CA LEU A 42 13.92 14.79 -6.75
C LEU A 42 14.34 16.24 -7.04
N GLU A 43 14.72 16.52 -8.29
CA GLU A 43 15.07 17.86 -8.77
C GLU A 43 13.88 18.82 -8.67
N ASN A 44 12.67 18.34 -8.96
CA ASN A 44 11.43 19.12 -8.87
C ASN A 44 10.80 19.14 -7.46
N GLY A 45 11.56 18.82 -6.43
CA GLY A 45 11.16 19.04 -5.03
C GLY A 45 10.35 17.91 -4.40
N LEU A 46 10.63 16.65 -4.72
CA LEU A 46 10.12 15.51 -3.94
C LEU A 46 10.64 15.58 -2.49
N VAL A 47 9.84 16.16 -1.58
CA VAL A 47 10.24 16.36 -0.17
C VAL A 47 10.01 15.10 0.68
N VAL A 48 8.83 14.48 0.56
CA VAL A 48 8.35 13.46 1.51
C VAL A 48 9.16 12.17 1.47
N LYS A 49 9.67 11.79 0.29
CA LYS A 49 10.43 10.54 0.07
C LYS A 49 11.84 10.78 -0.45
N ARG A 50 12.38 11.99 -0.25
CA ARG A 50 13.70 12.39 -0.77
C ARG A 50 14.79 11.40 -0.41
N HIS A 51 14.86 11.04 0.87
CA HIS A 51 15.91 10.16 1.38
C HIS A 51 15.78 8.72 0.84
N ALA A 52 14.57 8.16 0.82
CA ALA A 52 14.32 6.86 0.20
C ALA A 52 14.63 6.84 -1.29
N ALA A 53 14.35 7.94 -2.00
CA ALA A 53 14.68 8.07 -3.42
C ALA A 53 16.20 8.13 -3.65
N ASN A 54 16.95 8.87 -2.83
CA ASN A 54 18.42 8.88 -2.91
C ASN A 54 19.03 7.51 -2.64
N VAL A 55 18.54 6.79 -1.61
CA VAL A 55 18.99 5.41 -1.32
C VAL A 55 18.82 4.53 -2.56
N VAL A 56 17.66 4.59 -3.24
CA VAL A 56 17.42 3.81 -4.45
C VAL A 56 18.31 4.20 -5.63
N LEU A 57 18.72 5.47 -5.73
CA LEU A 57 19.63 5.93 -6.79
C LEU A 57 21.09 5.56 -6.54
N GLU A 58 21.49 5.41 -5.28
CA GLU A 58 22.85 5.04 -4.86
C GLU A 58 23.08 3.52 -4.84
N MET A 59 22.03 2.72 -5.04
CA MET A 59 22.11 1.26 -5.04
C MET A 59 22.85 0.71 -6.26
N ASP A 60 23.93 -0.01 -6.00
CA ASP A 60 24.53 -0.97 -6.92
C ASP A 60 23.89 -2.38 -6.77
N GLY A 61 24.04 -3.23 -7.78
CA GLY A 61 23.42 -4.56 -7.81
C GLY A 61 23.82 -5.51 -6.67
N SER A 62 24.86 -5.18 -5.91
CA SER A 62 25.36 -5.91 -4.73
C SER A 62 24.72 -5.50 -3.41
N SER A 63 24.05 -4.35 -3.33
CA SER A 63 23.52 -3.79 -2.06
C SER A 63 22.00 -3.91 -1.88
N HIS A 64 21.30 -4.67 -2.75
CA HIS A 64 19.85 -4.81 -2.72
C HIS A 64 19.26 -5.23 -1.36
N ALA A 65 19.95 -6.08 -0.61
CA ALA A 65 19.50 -6.51 0.71
C ALA A 65 19.59 -5.38 1.75
N CYS A 66 20.72 -4.66 1.77
CA CYS A 66 20.94 -3.54 2.71
C CYS A 66 19.98 -2.39 2.44
N ALA A 67 19.84 -1.98 1.18
CA ALA A 67 18.94 -0.88 0.84
C ALA A 67 17.46 -1.21 1.06
N ARG A 68 17.07 -2.49 0.95
CA ARG A 68 15.74 -2.94 1.37
C ARG A 68 15.55 -2.79 2.89
N GLN A 69 16.60 -3.03 3.67
CA GLN A 69 16.61 -2.89 5.12
C GLN A 69 16.55 -1.41 5.52
N ASP A 70 17.31 -0.54 4.85
CA ASP A 70 17.30 0.91 5.06
C ASP A 70 15.94 1.52 4.66
N MET A 71 15.39 1.10 3.53
CA MET A 71 14.04 1.48 3.11
C MET A 71 12.96 1.02 4.10
N LEU A 72 13.13 -0.14 4.74
CA LEU A 72 12.22 -0.60 5.79
C LEU A 72 12.29 0.27 7.05
N ALA A 73 13.49 0.72 7.43
CA ALA A 73 13.65 1.67 8.54
C ALA A 73 12.99 3.01 8.23
N LEU A 74 13.05 3.47 6.97
CA LEU A 74 12.50 4.75 6.52
C LEU A 74 10.98 4.71 6.24
N ALA A 75 10.43 3.57 5.87
CA ALA A 75 9.00 3.43 5.55
C ALA A 75 8.09 3.63 6.78
N GLY A 76 8.67 3.59 7.99
CA GLY A 76 7.94 3.63 9.26
C GLY A 76 7.02 2.42 9.44
N ASN A 77 6.38 2.33 10.61
CA ASN A 77 5.46 1.23 10.95
C ASN A 77 4.11 1.29 10.18
N GLN A 78 4.06 1.83 8.97
CA GLN A 78 2.82 1.96 8.18
C GLN A 78 2.17 0.60 7.90
N SER A 79 3.00 -0.43 7.64
CA SER A 79 2.54 -1.81 7.46
C SER A 79 1.88 -2.40 8.71
N ARG A 80 2.29 -1.96 9.90
CA ARG A 80 1.71 -2.39 11.19
C ARG A 80 0.23 -2.05 11.28
N TYR A 81 -0.17 -0.88 10.81
CA TYR A 81 -1.57 -0.44 10.83
C TYR A 81 -2.42 -1.07 9.72
N LEU A 82 -1.78 -1.62 8.67
CA LEU A 82 -2.49 -2.34 7.61
C LEU A 82 -2.69 -3.82 7.94
N ARG A 83 -1.88 -4.38 8.84
CA ARG A 83 -1.94 -5.78 9.23
C ARG A 83 -3.22 -6.07 10.02
N LEU A 84 -3.91 -7.14 9.62
CA LEU A 84 -5.07 -7.65 10.36
C LEU A 84 -4.60 -8.30 11.67
N ASP A 85 -5.38 -8.11 12.72
CA ASP A 85 -5.28 -8.91 13.94
C ASP A 85 -5.84 -10.31 13.70
N GLN A 86 -5.64 -11.23 14.66
CA GLN A 86 -6.10 -12.62 14.51
C GLN A 86 -7.60 -12.67 14.21
N LYS A 87 -8.40 -11.88 14.93
CA LYS A 87 -9.85 -11.77 14.70
C LYS A 87 -10.16 -11.23 13.29
N GLY A 88 -9.40 -10.26 12.81
CA GLY A 88 -9.49 -9.75 11.44
C GLY A 88 -9.19 -10.82 10.39
N CYS A 89 -8.15 -11.62 10.60
CA CYS A 89 -7.82 -12.77 9.75
C CYS A 89 -8.95 -13.79 9.71
N ASP A 90 -9.51 -14.16 10.87
CA ASP A 90 -10.59 -15.15 10.95
C ASP A 90 -11.88 -14.65 10.28
N ARG A 91 -12.24 -13.37 10.47
CA ARG A 91 -13.35 -12.73 9.72
C ARG A 91 -13.09 -12.73 8.21
N SER A 92 -11.86 -12.47 7.79
CA SER A 92 -11.50 -12.47 6.36
C SER A 92 -11.63 -13.87 5.75
N LYS A 93 -11.19 -14.92 6.48
CA LYS A 93 -11.39 -16.31 6.07
C LYS A 93 -12.87 -16.65 5.94
N TYR A 94 -13.68 -16.28 6.94
CA TYR A 94 -15.13 -16.48 6.92
C TYR A 94 -15.79 -15.79 5.71
N LEU A 95 -15.44 -14.54 5.43
CA LEU A 95 -15.92 -13.82 4.25
C LEU A 95 -15.54 -14.53 2.94
N ASN A 96 -14.34 -15.10 2.87
CA ASN A 96 -13.90 -15.83 1.68
C ASN A 96 -14.68 -17.15 1.49
N THR A 97 -14.93 -17.89 2.57
CA THR A 97 -15.78 -19.09 2.53
C THR A 97 -17.22 -18.74 2.17
N PHE A 98 -17.75 -17.65 2.73
CA PHE A 98 -19.09 -17.16 2.43
C PHE A 98 -19.25 -16.79 0.95
N ARG A 99 -18.28 -16.05 0.39
CA ARG A 99 -18.23 -15.72 -1.04
C ARG A 99 -18.16 -16.96 -1.93
N ALA A 100 -17.43 -18.00 -1.50
CA ALA A 100 -17.36 -19.25 -2.24
C ALA A 100 -18.73 -19.95 -2.26
N ARG A 101 -19.42 -20.02 -1.12
CA ARG A 101 -20.79 -20.54 -1.03
C ARG A 101 -21.75 -19.76 -1.92
N MET A 102 -21.74 -18.44 -1.85
CA MET A 102 -22.60 -17.60 -2.70
C MET A 102 -22.36 -17.86 -4.19
N ARG A 103 -21.10 -18.02 -4.64
CA ARG A 103 -20.81 -18.37 -6.03
C ARG A 103 -21.39 -19.74 -6.42
N ALA A 104 -21.35 -20.72 -5.52
CA ALA A 104 -21.94 -22.04 -5.77
C ALA A 104 -23.47 -21.97 -5.89
N GLU A 105 -24.15 -21.20 -5.04
CA GLU A 105 -25.61 -21.03 -5.10
C GLU A 105 -26.06 -20.32 -6.38
N ILE A 106 -25.33 -19.30 -6.81
CA ILE A 106 -25.57 -18.61 -8.09
C ILE A 106 -25.39 -19.58 -9.25
N ALA A 107 -24.34 -20.41 -9.24
CA ALA A 107 -24.11 -21.42 -10.28
C ALA A 107 -25.20 -22.50 -10.31
N ALA A 108 -25.82 -22.80 -9.16
CA ALA A 108 -26.94 -23.73 -9.06
C ALA A 108 -28.30 -23.15 -9.50
N GLY A 109 -28.36 -21.89 -9.93
CA GLY A 109 -29.58 -21.24 -10.40
C GLY A 109 -30.56 -20.80 -9.30
N ARG A 110 -30.14 -20.80 -8.04
CA ARG A 110 -30.94 -20.33 -6.90
C ARG A 110 -30.85 -18.81 -6.75
N ILE A 111 -31.53 -18.10 -7.64
CA ILE A 111 -31.44 -16.64 -7.80
C ILE A 111 -32.03 -15.90 -6.60
N GLU A 112 -33.14 -16.36 -6.02
CA GLU A 112 -33.77 -15.71 -4.86
C GLU A 112 -32.88 -15.76 -3.62
N ASP A 113 -32.32 -16.92 -3.31
CA ASP A 113 -31.33 -17.09 -2.22
C ASP A 113 -30.09 -16.21 -2.45
N SER A 114 -29.72 -15.98 -3.72
CA SER A 114 -28.56 -15.15 -4.05
C SER A 114 -28.74 -13.66 -3.69
N ILE A 115 -29.98 -13.15 -3.67
CA ILE A 115 -30.25 -11.76 -3.28
C ILE A 115 -30.06 -11.58 -1.78
N ALA A 116 -30.62 -12.49 -0.97
CA ALA A 116 -30.44 -12.48 0.48
C ALA A 116 -28.96 -12.65 0.87
N LEU A 117 -28.26 -13.57 0.22
CA LEU A 117 -26.81 -13.78 0.45
C LEU A 117 -25.97 -12.56 0.07
N ARG A 118 -26.36 -11.78 -0.94
CA ARG A 118 -25.66 -10.53 -1.30
C ARG A 118 -25.86 -9.44 -0.24
N GLN A 119 -27.05 -9.33 0.34
CA GLN A 119 -27.32 -8.39 1.44
C GLN A 119 -26.48 -8.76 2.66
N GLU A 120 -26.49 -10.03 3.06
CA GLU A 120 -25.67 -10.54 4.16
C GLU A 120 -24.16 -10.32 3.90
N GLN A 121 -23.69 -10.54 2.66
CA GLN A 121 -22.30 -10.25 2.29
C GLN A 121 -21.97 -8.76 2.48
N ALA A 122 -22.85 -7.86 2.07
CA ALA A 122 -22.63 -6.42 2.19
C ALA A 122 -22.52 -6.00 3.66
N GLU A 123 -23.39 -6.52 4.52
CA GLU A 123 -23.35 -6.30 5.96
C GLU A 123 -22.06 -6.82 6.59
N LEU A 124 -21.66 -8.06 6.28
CA LEU A 124 -20.42 -8.65 6.78
C LEU A 124 -19.18 -7.84 6.35
N LEU A 125 -19.16 -7.31 5.13
CA LEU A 125 -18.07 -6.45 4.65
C LEU A 125 -18.05 -5.11 5.39
N HIS A 126 -19.21 -4.51 5.62
CA HIS A 126 -19.32 -3.26 6.37
C HIS A 126 -18.82 -3.44 7.81
N GLN A 127 -19.28 -4.49 8.49
CA GLN A 127 -18.83 -4.84 9.84
C GLN A 127 -17.32 -5.11 9.88
N HIS A 128 -16.79 -5.87 8.93
CA HIS A 128 -15.35 -6.13 8.84
C HIS A 128 -14.53 -4.84 8.70
N ALA A 129 -14.97 -3.93 7.83
CA ALA A 129 -14.32 -2.63 7.63
C ALA A 129 -14.36 -1.77 8.91
N LEU A 130 -15.51 -1.68 9.56
CA LEU A 130 -15.69 -0.95 10.82
C LEU A 130 -14.76 -1.49 11.92
N LEU A 131 -14.75 -2.80 12.12
CA LEU A 131 -13.94 -3.44 13.17
C LEU A 131 -12.44 -3.28 12.92
N ASN A 132 -12.00 -3.36 11.67
CA ASN A 132 -10.61 -3.10 11.31
C ASN A 132 -10.24 -1.63 11.53
N ALA A 133 -11.12 -0.68 11.18
CA ALA A 133 -10.90 0.73 11.43
C ALA A 133 -10.77 1.02 12.94
N ASN A 134 -11.61 0.40 13.76
CA ASN A 134 -11.54 0.51 15.22
C ASN A 134 -10.22 -0.06 15.77
N ALA A 135 -9.80 -1.25 15.33
CA ALA A 135 -8.53 -1.84 15.74
C ALA A 135 -7.33 -0.94 15.38
N ARG A 136 -7.35 -0.34 14.17
CA ARG A 136 -6.34 0.64 13.74
C ARG A 136 -6.34 1.90 14.61
N ASN A 137 -7.52 2.45 14.91
CA ASN A 137 -7.64 3.60 15.79
C ASN A 137 -7.11 3.31 17.20
N CYS A 138 -7.37 2.11 17.74
CA CYS A 138 -6.83 1.67 19.02
C CYS A 138 -5.30 1.61 19.00
N LEU A 139 -4.71 1.04 17.94
CA LEU A 139 -3.25 0.99 17.75
C LEU A 139 -2.65 2.39 17.64
N LEU A 140 -3.21 3.25 16.78
CA LEU A 140 -2.76 4.64 16.63
C LEU A 140 -2.81 5.41 17.95
N ARG A 141 -3.91 5.28 18.71
CA ARG A 141 -4.03 5.89 20.05
C ARG A 141 -3.00 5.35 21.04
N SER A 142 -2.68 4.06 20.97
CA SER A 142 -1.63 3.47 21.80
C SER A 142 -0.26 4.06 21.45
N ASP A 143 0.05 4.15 20.16
CA ASP A 143 1.34 4.64 19.67
C ASP A 143 1.50 6.14 19.91
N ILE A 144 0.46 6.94 19.71
CA ILE A 144 0.45 8.36 20.08
C ILE A 144 0.76 8.51 21.58
N ARG A 145 0.10 7.72 22.45
CA ARG A 145 0.39 7.78 23.90
C ARG A 145 1.83 7.37 24.22
N ALA A 146 2.39 6.38 23.53
CA ALA A 146 3.78 5.99 23.70
C ALA A 146 4.75 7.11 23.27
N LEU A 147 4.48 7.75 22.13
CA LEU A 147 5.27 8.88 21.63
C LEU A 147 5.20 10.09 22.56
N LEU A 148 4.02 10.43 23.08
CA LEU A 148 3.86 11.51 24.06
C LEU A 148 4.64 11.22 25.35
N LYS A 149 4.65 9.96 25.81
CA LYS A 149 5.46 9.53 26.96
C LYS A 149 6.97 9.65 26.70
N SER A 150 7.43 9.44 25.45
CA SER A 150 8.83 9.62 25.07
C SER A 150 9.20 11.08 24.76
N GLY A 151 8.36 12.04 25.11
CA GLY A 151 8.64 13.47 24.93
C GLY A 151 8.22 14.06 23.59
N ALA A 152 7.45 13.34 22.76
CA ALA A 152 6.86 13.93 21.56
C ALA A 152 5.84 15.02 21.95
N VAL A 153 5.77 16.08 21.16
CA VAL A 153 4.87 17.22 21.37
C VAL A 153 3.84 17.27 20.24
N LEU A 154 2.57 17.54 20.58
CA LEU A 154 1.54 17.77 19.57
C LEU A 154 1.78 19.12 18.90
N GLY A 155 2.19 19.09 17.63
CA GLY A 155 2.28 20.29 16.81
C GLY A 155 0.88 20.86 16.57
N SER A 156 0.59 22.05 17.12
CA SER A 156 -0.65 22.76 16.82
C SER A 156 -0.65 23.19 15.34
N ALA A 157 -1.74 22.92 14.63
CA ALA A 157 -1.90 23.20 13.20
C ALA A 157 -1.68 24.68 12.82
N ARG A 158 -1.68 25.60 13.79
CA ARG A 158 -1.36 27.02 13.60
C ARG A 158 0.10 27.28 13.24
N ASN A 159 1.03 26.38 13.58
CA ASN A 159 2.47 26.60 13.39
C ASN A 159 2.99 26.18 12.00
N PHE A 160 2.15 25.60 11.13
CA PHE A 160 2.57 25.11 9.81
C PHE A 160 2.57 26.16 8.69
N ARG A 161 2.07 27.39 8.94
CA ARG A 161 2.05 28.47 7.93
C ARG A 161 3.32 29.36 7.90
N GLY A 162 4.35 29.08 8.71
CA GLY A 162 5.42 30.05 8.97
C GLY A 162 6.84 29.72 8.50
N ARG A 163 7.09 28.61 7.80
CA ARG A 163 8.45 28.29 7.28
C ARG A 163 8.44 28.01 5.78
N ARG A 164 8.02 28.99 4.98
CA ARG A 164 8.60 29.17 3.64
C ARG A 164 9.73 30.18 3.84
N ALA A 165 10.91 29.67 4.18
CA ALA A 165 12.12 30.49 4.22
C ALA A 165 12.57 30.77 2.77
N GLN A 166 13.04 32.00 2.61
CA GLN A 166 13.67 32.61 1.43
C GLN A 166 14.90 31.84 0.97
#